data_AF-A0A0F4ZDD9-F1
#
_entry.id   AF-A0A0F4ZDD9-F1
#
_cell.length_a   1.000
_cell.length_b   1.000
_cell.length_c   1.000
_cell.angle_alpha   90.00
_cell.angle_beta   90.00
_cell.angle_gamma   90.00
#
_symmetry.space_group_name_H-M   'P 1'
#
loop_
_entity.id
_entity.type
_entity.pdbx_description
1 polymer ?
#
loop_
_entity_poly.entity_id
_entity_poly.type
_entity_poly.pdbx_seq_one_letter_code
_entity_poly.pdbx_strand_id
1 'polypeptide(L)'
;MSSLAEWNPFQRRSSYSDSEIMQYRIWTAVSFLLSAVTTLAYVLHPLDSSAHPIWWWNKQFRTAFTLNPVIVSVYWLALYVNQASYLSSLWNASANETAIQGAALGSHFIVNNILTFVITLLFSHGHFLSALILQIINLFNLTVLYHRHRNYARWLHWPVVSGPLAWTIIAILWTGAIVAPWSDALILRIMGNVAIWAILLIGLFFLGVYGDYTMGFSLAVLTWALAMGQFWEKIIALQWIFAFVIMGVLFLASFAVAIPIWTGRQVAWLNGAEEQGRIAASQGSEGERRPLIGEQQA
;
A
#
# COMPACT_ATOMS: atom_id res chain seq x y z
N MET A 1 15.25 8.82 32.93
CA MET A 1 14.29 9.55 32.07
C MET A 1 14.17 8.75 30.79
N SER A 2 13.08 8.01 30.62
CA SER A 2 12.79 7.31 29.36
C SER A 2 12.66 8.36 28.25
N SER A 3 13.41 8.19 27.18
CA SER A 3 13.36 9.14 26.07
C SER A 3 11.99 9.08 25.39
N LEU A 4 11.48 10.20 24.86
CA LEU A 4 10.24 10.23 24.07
C LEU A 4 10.25 9.20 22.91
N ALA A 5 11.44 8.78 22.47
CA ALA A 5 11.65 7.73 21.49
C ALA A 5 11.18 6.34 21.98
N GLU A 6 11.34 6.01 23.26
CA GLU A 6 10.91 4.72 23.83
C GLU A 6 9.39 4.53 23.83
N TRP A 7 8.63 5.62 23.86
CA TRP A 7 7.16 5.58 23.86
C TRP A 7 6.55 5.64 22.45
N ASN A 8 7.36 5.89 21.41
CA ASN A 8 6.85 5.98 20.04
C ASN A 8 6.58 4.57 19.47
N PRO A 9 5.31 4.19 19.23
CA PRO A 9 4.96 2.85 18.75
C PRO A 9 5.28 2.66 17.26
N PHE A 10 5.63 3.73 16.53
CA PHE A 10 6.02 3.69 15.12
C PHE A 10 7.53 3.58 14.92
N GLN A 11 8.33 3.69 15.97
CA GLN A 11 9.78 3.61 15.84
C GLN A 11 10.23 2.17 15.55
N ARG A 12 11.23 2.03 14.68
CA ARG A 12 11.88 0.73 14.47
C ARG A 12 12.60 0.30 15.74
N ARG A 13 12.27 -0.88 16.26
CA ARG A 13 12.89 -1.48 17.45
C ARG A 13 13.59 -2.78 17.08
N SER A 14 14.66 -3.09 17.80
CA SER A 14 15.41 -4.34 17.67
C SER A 14 14.82 -5.47 18.51
N SER A 15 14.03 -5.14 19.53
CA SER A 15 13.40 -6.10 20.44
C SER A 15 12.04 -5.59 20.92
N TYR A 16 11.19 -6.54 21.33
CA TYR A 16 9.91 -6.31 21.98
C TYR A 16 9.81 -7.24 23.18
N SER A 17 9.23 -6.76 24.27
CA SER A 17 8.88 -7.59 25.42
C SER A 17 7.67 -8.48 25.10
N ASP A 18 7.52 -9.59 25.83
CA ASP A 18 6.39 -10.51 25.65
C ASP A 18 5.04 -9.82 25.90
N SER A 19 4.99 -8.85 26.81
CA SER A 19 3.79 -8.06 27.10
C SER A 19 3.43 -7.11 25.94
N GLU A 20 4.42 -6.48 25.30
CA GLU A 20 4.20 -5.67 24.09
C GLU A 20 3.72 -6.53 22.93
N ILE A 21 4.33 -7.71 22.71
CA ILE A 21 3.88 -8.66 21.69
C ILE A 21 2.44 -9.09 21.96
N MET A 22 2.08 -9.36 23.22
CA MET A 22 0.70 -9.67 23.60
C MET A 22 -0.28 -8.54 23.28
N GLN A 23 0.11 -7.28 23.55
CA GLN A 23 -0.72 -6.12 23.18
C GLN A 23 -0.91 -6.04 21.66
N TYR A 24 0.14 -6.25 20.87
CA TYR A 24 0.01 -6.29 19.42
C TYR A 24 -0.87 -7.44 18.95
N ARG A 25 -0.79 -8.64 19.53
CA ARG A 25 -1.71 -9.74 19.21
C ARG A 25 -3.17 -9.31 19.36
N ILE A 26 -3.51 -8.72 20.50
CA ILE A 26 -4.89 -8.31 20.79
C ILE A 26 -5.32 -7.19 19.83
N TRP A 27 -4.57 -6.10 19.75
CA TRP A 27 -5.00 -4.91 18.99
C TRP A 27 -4.95 -5.10 17.48
N THR A 28 -4.00 -5.87 16.96
CA THR A 28 -3.97 -6.20 15.53
C THR A 28 -5.15 -7.10 15.14
N ALA A 29 -5.49 -8.10 15.96
CA ALA A 29 -6.66 -8.94 15.72
C ALA A 29 -7.98 -8.17 15.81
N VAL A 30 -8.16 -7.36 16.86
CA VAL A 30 -9.38 -6.55 17.05
C VAL A 30 -9.56 -5.56 15.90
N SER A 31 -8.52 -4.81 15.55
CA SER A 31 -8.59 -3.85 14.45
C SER A 31 -8.81 -4.52 13.09
N PHE A 32 -8.17 -5.68 12.85
CA PHE A 32 -8.39 -6.49 11.63
C PHE A 32 -9.84 -6.94 11.51
N LEU A 33 -10.41 -7.55 12.56
CA LEU A 33 -11.80 -8.01 12.55
C LEU A 33 -12.77 -6.84 12.36
N LEU A 34 -12.55 -5.72 13.06
CA LEU A 34 -13.35 -4.52 12.92
C LEU A 34 -13.38 -4.02 11.47
N SER A 35 -12.20 -3.91 10.84
CA SER A 35 -12.05 -3.45 9.46
C SER A 35 -12.66 -4.44 8.45
N ALA A 36 -12.29 -5.72 8.53
CA ALA A 36 -12.69 -6.74 7.57
C ALA A 36 -14.20 -7.02 7.62
N VAL A 37 -14.77 -7.21 8.82
CA VAL A 37 -16.20 -7.47 8.99
C VAL A 37 -17.02 -6.28 8.51
N THR A 38 -16.64 -5.06 8.88
CA THR A 38 -17.35 -3.86 8.44
C THR A 38 -17.28 -3.71 6.91
N THR A 39 -16.09 -3.89 6.31
CA THR A 39 -15.95 -3.79 4.86
C THR A 39 -16.79 -4.84 4.14
N LEU A 40 -16.78 -6.09 4.59
CA LEU A 40 -17.60 -7.16 4.01
C LEU A 40 -19.10 -6.86 4.15
N ALA A 41 -19.54 -6.39 5.31
CA ALA A 41 -20.93 -5.99 5.52
C ALA A 41 -21.35 -4.87 4.55
N TYR A 42 -20.58 -3.77 4.49
CA TYR A 42 -20.90 -2.62 3.64
C TYR A 42 -20.69 -2.86 2.14
N VAL A 43 -19.95 -3.90 1.74
CA VAL A 43 -19.89 -4.36 0.34
C VAL A 43 -21.19 -5.08 -0.07
N LEU A 44 -21.74 -5.92 0.81
CA LEU A 44 -22.92 -6.74 0.53
C LEU A 44 -24.21 -5.97 0.81
N HIS A 45 -24.42 -5.64 2.07
CA HIS A 45 -25.63 -5.00 2.60
C HIS A 45 -25.22 -4.13 3.80
N PRO A 46 -25.20 -2.80 3.65
CA PRO A 46 -24.94 -1.88 4.75
C PRO A 46 -25.81 -2.17 5.96
N LEU A 47 -25.24 -1.96 7.15
CA LEU A 47 -25.90 -2.28 8.43
C LEU A 47 -26.99 -1.28 8.81
N ASP A 48 -27.01 -0.12 8.15
CA ASP A 48 -27.92 0.99 8.40
C ASP A 48 -28.63 1.43 7.11
N SER A 49 -29.85 1.96 7.24
CA SER A 49 -30.68 2.35 6.10
C SER A 49 -30.21 3.64 5.40
N SER A 50 -29.35 4.43 6.02
CA SER A 50 -28.78 5.66 5.46
C SER A 50 -27.58 5.43 4.55
N ALA A 51 -27.00 4.23 4.58
CA ALA A 51 -25.85 3.88 3.77
C ALA A 51 -26.24 3.08 2.53
N HIS A 52 -25.40 3.20 1.48
CA HIS A 52 -25.49 2.37 0.29
C HIS A 52 -24.30 1.41 0.20
N PRO A 53 -24.48 0.24 -0.44
CA PRO A 53 -23.36 -0.66 -0.68
C PRO A 53 -22.23 0.06 -1.39
N ILE A 54 -20.98 -0.24 -1.07
CA ILE A 54 -19.81 0.44 -1.65
C ILE A 54 -19.87 0.43 -3.19
N TRP A 55 -20.24 -0.71 -3.78
CA TRP A 55 -20.34 -0.86 -5.23
C TRP A 55 -21.55 -0.17 -5.86
N TRP A 56 -22.55 0.20 -5.07
CA TRP A 56 -23.67 1.02 -5.54
C TRP A 56 -23.16 2.41 -5.95
N TRP A 57 -22.30 3.03 -5.13
CA TRP A 57 -21.68 4.32 -5.47
C TRP A 57 -20.80 4.26 -6.71
N ASN A 58 -20.07 3.15 -6.91
CA ASN A 58 -19.27 2.92 -8.11
C ASN A 58 -20.12 2.89 -9.40
N LYS A 59 -21.36 2.39 -9.32
CA LYS A 59 -22.31 2.39 -10.44
C LYS A 59 -22.96 3.75 -10.64
N GLN A 60 -23.22 4.49 -9.56
CA GLN A 60 -23.86 5.79 -9.59
C GLN A 60 -22.92 6.89 -10.10
N PHE A 61 -21.67 6.89 -9.64
CA PHE A 61 -20.64 7.83 -10.07
C PHE A 61 -19.71 7.15 -11.07
N ARG A 62 -20.09 7.22 -12.35
CA ARG A 62 -19.27 6.67 -13.42
C ARG A 62 -18.17 7.67 -13.82
N THR A 63 -16.93 7.34 -13.48
CA THR A 63 -15.76 8.20 -13.66
C THR A 63 -14.67 7.49 -14.47
N ALA A 64 -13.57 8.20 -14.76
CA ALA A 64 -12.37 7.61 -15.39
C ALA A 64 -11.73 6.49 -14.55
N PHE A 65 -12.08 6.40 -13.28
CA PHE A 65 -11.52 5.44 -12.32
C PHE A 65 -12.59 4.48 -11.77
N THR A 66 -13.73 4.34 -12.45
CA THR A 66 -14.72 3.28 -12.12
C THR A 66 -14.06 1.92 -12.23
N LEU A 67 -14.18 1.13 -11.17
CA LEU A 67 -13.54 -0.17 -11.00
C LEU A 67 -14.53 -1.31 -11.29
N ASN A 68 -14.01 -2.47 -11.68
CA ASN A 68 -14.79 -3.70 -11.67
C ASN A 68 -14.97 -4.20 -10.23
N PRO A 69 -16.21 -4.28 -9.71
CA PRO A 69 -16.46 -4.60 -8.30
C PRO A 69 -16.01 -6.02 -7.94
N VAL A 70 -16.15 -6.98 -8.85
CA VAL A 70 -15.81 -8.39 -8.60
C VAL A 70 -14.30 -8.55 -8.41
N ILE A 71 -13.49 -7.98 -9.31
CA ILE A 71 -12.02 -8.10 -9.24
C ILE A 71 -11.49 -7.45 -7.96
N VAL A 72 -11.99 -6.26 -7.60
CA VAL A 72 -11.56 -5.59 -6.36
C VAL A 72 -12.01 -6.37 -5.12
N SER A 73 -13.22 -6.93 -5.11
CA SER A 73 -13.67 -7.77 -4.00
C SER A 73 -12.80 -9.02 -3.84
N VAL A 74 -12.42 -9.69 -4.93
CA VAL A 74 -11.48 -10.83 -4.90
C VAL A 74 -10.11 -10.40 -4.39
N TYR A 75 -9.61 -9.24 -4.82
CA TYR A 75 -8.36 -8.67 -4.31
C TYR A 75 -8.39 -8.49 -2.79
N TRP A 76 -9.46 -7.90 -2.25
CA TRP A 76 -9.62 -7.70 -0.82
C TRP A 76 -9.79 -9.01 -0.04
N LEU A 77 -10.55 -9.97 -0.58
CA LEU A 77 -10.66 -11.31 0.01
C LEU A 77 -9.29 -11.98 0.12
N ALA A 78 -8.50 -11.96 -0.95
CA ALA A 78 -7.12 -12.47 -0.92
C ALA A 78 -6.27 -11.69 0.10
N LEU A 79 -6.39 -10.37 0.15
CA LEU A 79 -5.64 -9.55 1.10
C LEU A 79 -6.01 -9.88 2.55
N TYR A 80 -7.28 -10.09 2.88
CA TYR A 80 -7.72 -10.48 4.21
C TYR A 80 -7.21 -11.87 4.62
N VAL A 81 -7.17 -12.83 3.69
CA VAL A 81 -6.56 -14.15 3.95
C VAL A 81 -5.07 -14.02 4.25
N ASN A 82 -4.35 -13.18 3.49
CA ASN A 82 -2.94 -12.92 3.75
C ASN A 82 -2.73 -12.14 5.06
N GLN A 83 -3.64 -11.23 5.42
CA GLN A 83 -3.59 -10.51 6.69
C GLN A 83 -3.84 -11.43 7.88
N ALA A 84 -4.76 -12.39 7.77
CA ALA A 84 -4.93 -13.44 8.77
C ALA A 84 -3.66 -14.30 8.91
N SER A 85 -2.96 -14.57 7.79
CA SER A 85 -1.66 -15.24 7.79
C SER A 85 -0.58 -14.39 8.48
N TYR A 86 -0.56 -13.07 8.25
CA TYR A 86 0.28 -12.14 9.01
C TYR A 86 -0.02 -12.19 10.50
N LEU A 87 -1.29 -12.22 10.90
CA LEU A 87 -1.64 -12.31 12.33
C LEU A 87 -0.98 -13.54 12.95
N SER A 88 -0.98 -14.71 12.29
CA SER A 88 -0.31 -15.90 12.81
C SER A 88 1.18 -15.70 13.16
N SER A 89 1.87 -14.76 12.50
CA SER A 89 3.27 -14.41 12.77
C SER A 89 3.50 -13.95 14.22
N LEU A 90 2.50 -13.29 14.82
CA LEU A 90 2.55 -12.81 16.18
C LEU A 90 2.30 -13.93 17.19
N TRP A 91 1.67 -15.05 16.82
CA TRP A 91 1.25 -16.14 17.72
C TRP A 91 2.29 -17.26 17.86
N ASN A 92 3.36 -17.22 17.06
CA ASN A 92 4.48 -18.13 17.22
C ASN A 92 5.13 -17.97 18.61
N ALA A 93 5.61 -19.08 19.19
CA ALA A 93 6.11 -19.12 20.56
C ALA A 93 7.39 -18.26 20.74
N SER A 94 7.42 -17.42 21.78
CA SER A 94 8.51 -16.49 22.17
C SER A 94 8.88 -15.42 21.15
N ALA A 95 9.62 -14.38 21.57
CA ALA A 95 10.14 -13.27 20.75
C ALA A 95 11.16 -13.73 19.68
N ASN A 96 10.72 -14.61 18.78
CA ASN A 96 11.47 -15.00 17.59
C ASN A 96 11.46 -13.87 16.57
N GLU A 97 12.36 -13.95 15.58
CA GLU A 97 12.52 -12.91 14.56
C GLU A 97 11.20 -12.57 13.84
N THR A 98 10.36 -13.58 13.61
CA THR A 98 9.05 -13.42 12.94
C THR A 98 8.06 -12.61 13.79
N ALA A 99 7.99 -12.88 15.10
CA ALA A 99 7.14 -12.12 16.02
C ALA A 99 7.64 -10.68 16.19
N ILE A 100 8.97 -10.46 16.20
CA ILE A 100 9.58 -9.12 16.25
C ILE A 100 9.24 -8.33 14.98
N GLN A 101 9.42 -8.93 13.80
CA GLN A 101 9.03 -8.30 12.53
C GLN A 101 7.52 -8.02 12.50
N GLY A 102 6.70 -8.97 12.97
CA GLY A 102 5.25 -8.82 13.06
C GLY A 102 4.83 -7.65 13.95
N ALA A 103 5.44 -7.53 15.13
CA ALA A 103 5.18 -6.46 16.10
C ALA A 103 5.61 -5.08 15.56
N ALA A 104 6.73 -5.03 14.84
CA ALA A 104 7.20 -3.80 14.19
C ALA A 104 6.24 -3.25 13.12
N LEU A 105 5.46 -4.13 12.47
CA LEU A 105 4.40 -3.72 11.54
C LEU A 105 3.07 -3.38 12.24
N GLY A 106 2.91 -3.80 13.50
CA GLY A 106 1.64 -3.83 14.22
C GLY A 106 0.97 -2.46 14.37
N SER A 107 1.71 -1.42 14.76
CA SER A 107 1.16 -0.07 14.96
C SER A 107 0.57 0.51 13.68
N HIS A 108 1.31 0.40 12.58
CA HIS A 108 0.87 0.89 11.28
C HIS A 108 -0.30 0.06 10.73
N PHE A 109 -0.31 -1.26 10.98
CA PHE A 109 -1.42 -2.14 10.65
C PHE A 109 -2.70 -1.78 11.40
N ILE A 110 -2.62 -1.53 12.70
CA ILE A 110 -3.75 -1.11 13.55
C ILE A 110 -4.32 0.21 13.01
N VAL A 111 -3.46 1.21 12.77
CA VAL A 111 -3.88 2.50 12.21
C VAL A 111 -4.53 2.33 10.84
N ASN A 112 -3.94 1.51 9.95
CA ASN A 112 -4.50 1.23 8.64
C ASN A 112 -5.91 0.62 8.74
N ASN A 113 -6.11 -0.33 9.66
CA ASN A 113 -7.40 -0.98 9.84
C ASN A 113 -8.45 -0.05 10.42
N ILE A 114 -8.10 0.78 11.41
CA ILE A 114 -9.01 1.79 11.97
C ILE A 114 -9.39 2.81 10.90
N LEU A 115 -8.42 3.30 10.12
CA LEU A 115 -8.69 4.21 9.02
C LEU A 115 -9.57 3.54 7.95
N THR A 116 -9.29 2.29 7.57
CA THR A 116 -10.10 1.55 6.59
C THR A 116 -11.54 1.36 7.07
N PHE A 117 -11.73 1.07 8.36
CA PHE A 117 -13.04 1.01 8.99
C PHE A 117 -13.80 2.35 8.85
N VAL A 118 -13.19 3.47 9.26
CA VAL A 118 -13.83 4.78 9.19
C VAL A 118 -14.07 5.22 7.73
N ILE A 119 -13.11 4.98 6.83
CA ILE A 119 -13.23 5.25 5.40
C ILE A 119 -14.41 4.50 4.81
N THR A 120 -14.59 3.22 5.16
CA THR A 120 -15.71 2.39 4.69
C THR A 120 -17.05 2.99 5.09
N LEU A 121 -17.18 3.40 6.36
CA LEU A 121 -18.40 4.04 6.84
C LEU A 121 -18.66 5.36 6.10
N LEU A 122 -17.67 6.26 6.05
CA LEU A 122 -17.81 7.55 5.39
C LEU A 122 -18.16 7.40 3.91
N PHE A 123 -17.48 6.51 3.20
CA PHE A 123 -17.71 6.28 1.78
C PHE A 123 -19.12 5.73 1.52
N SER A 124 -19.57 4.78 2.34
CA SER A 124 -20.91 4.18 2.19
C SER A 124 -22.04 5.18 2.47
N HIS A 125 -21.79 6.19 3.31
CA HIS A 125 -22.71 7.30 3.59
C HIS A 125 -22.58 8.47 2.60
N GLY A 126 -21.71 8.38 1.59
CA GLY A 126 -21.53 9.44 0.59
C GLY A 126 -20.64 10.61 1.05
N HIS A 127 -19.95 10.50 2.18
CA HIS A 127 -18.96 11.50 2.64
C HIS A 127 -17.61 11.34 1.94
N PHE A 128 -17.60 11.44 0.61
CA PHE A 128 -16.44 11.12 -0.23
C PHE A 128 -15.22 12.00 0.05
N LEU A 129 -15.41 13.30 0.33
CA LEU A 129 -14.29 14.19 0.63
C LEU A 129 -13.60 13.79 1.94
N SER A 130 -14.37 13.46 2.97
CA SER A 130 -13.83 12.98 4.25
C SER A 130 -13.12 11.64 4.08
N ALA A 131 -13.71 10.72 3.30
CA ALA A 131 -13.07 9.45 2.96
C ALA A 131 -11.74 9.65 2.22
N LEU A 132 -11.68 10.58 1.25
CA LEU A 132 -10.47 10.91 0.51
C LEU A 132 -9.36 11.47 1.43
N ILE A 133 -9.70 12.37 2.35
CA ILE A 133 -8.74 12.92 3.32
C ILE A 133 -8.16 11.79 4.17
N LEU A 134 -8.99 10.88 4.69
CA LEU A 134 -8.50 9.74 5.48
C LEU A 134 -7.67 8.75 4.64
N GLN A 135 -8.00 8.55 3.37
CA GLN A 135 -7.17 7.74 2.47
C GLN A 135 -5.79 8.37 2.27
N ILE A 136 -5.70 9.70 2.13
CA ILE A 136 -4.41 10.41 2.05
C ILE A 136 -3.62 10.27 3.36
N ILE A 137 -4.28 10.38 4.52
CA ILE A 137 -3.62 10.11 5.82
C ILE A 137 -3.10 8.68 5.87
N ASN A 138 -3.89 7.71 5.41
CA ASN A 138 -3.47 6.31 5.38
C ASN A 138 -2.34 6.06 4.38
N LEU A 139 -2.30 6.80 3.27
CA LEU A 139 -1.19 6.77 2.31
C LEU A 139 0.12 7.14 2.99
N PHE A 140 0.15 8.21 3.81
CA PHE A 140 1.33 8.57 4.59
C PHE A 140 1.69 7.50 5.62
N ASN A 141 0.71 6.96 6.36
CA ASN A 141 0.92 5.87 7.32
C ASN A 141 1.62 4.66 6.65
N LEU A 142 1.09 4.20 5.52
CA LEU A 142 1.62 3.04 4.79
C LEU A 142 2.93 3.35 4.05
N THR A 143 3.12 4.59 3.59
CA THR A 143 4.38 5.00 2.96
C THR A 143 5.51 5.03 3.99
N VAL A 144 5.27 5.55 5.19
CA VAL A 144 6.24 5.51 6.30
C VAL A 144 6.57 4.06 6.67
N LEU A 145 5.55 3.21 6.80
CA LEU A 145 5.71 1.78 7.05
C LEU A 145 6.59 1.11 5.97
N TYR A 146 6.31 1.39 4.70
CA TYR A 146 7.05 0.85 3.57
C TYR A 146 8.53 1.19 3.65
N HIS A 147 8.87 2.47 3.81
CA HIS A 147 10.27 2.88 3.85
C HIS A 147 11.02 2.32 5.07
N ARG A 148 10.35 2.22 6.23
CA ARG A 148 10.97 1.71 7.46
C ARG A 148 11.23 0.21 7.44
N HIS A 149 10.35 -0.56 6.79
CA HIS A 149 10.31 -2.01 6.88
C HIS A 149 10.41 -2.73 5.51
N ARG A 150 10.97 -2.06 4.50
CA ARG A 150 11.10 -2.54 3.11
C ARG A 150 11.74 -3.92 2.92
N ASN A 151 12.59 -4.35 3.85
CA ASN A 151 13.38 -5.58 3.76
C ASN A 151 12.75 -6.76 4.52
N TYR A 152 11.56 -6.58 5.09
CA TYR A 152 10.89 -7.68 5.80
C TYR A 152 10.43 -8.76 4.83
N ALA A 153 10.23 -9.97 5.36
CA ALA A 153 9.85 -11.12 4.57
C ALA A 153 8.59 -10.80 3.72
N ARG A 154 8.62 -11.15 2.43
CA ARG A 154 7.57 -10.74 1.48
C ARG A 154 6.16 -11.19 1.89
N TRP A 155 6.05 -12.32 2.59
CA TRP A 155 4.78 -12.83 3.11
C TRP A 155 4.22 -12.00 4.28
N LEU A 156 5.06 -11.25 5.01
CA LEU A 156 4.64 -10.25 6.01
C LEU A 156 4.42 -8.89 5.34
N HIS A 157 5.29 -8.53 4.41
CA HIS A 157 5.28 -7.23 3.73
C HIS A 157 4.04 -7.06 2.85
N TRP A 158 3.63 -8.11 2.13
CA TRP A 158 2.48 -8.04 1.24
C TRP A 158 1.15 -7.71 1.95
N PRO A 159 0.71 -8.48 2.97
CA PRO A 159 -0.57 -8.23 3.62
C PRO A 159 -0.68 -6.91 4.36
N VAL A 160 0.44 -6.39 4.87
CA VAL A 160 0.43 -5.26 5.81
C VAL A 160 0.92 -3.97 5.16
N VAL A 161 1.75 -4.07 4.13
CA VAL A 161 2.42 -2.93 3.52
C VAL A 161 2.01 -2.75 2.07
N SER A 162 2.48 -3.60 1.15
CA SER A 162 2.35 -3.34 -0.30
C SER A 162 0.93 -3.52 -0.81
N GLY A 163 0.19 -4.52 -0.32
CA GLY A 163 -1.22 -4.72 -0.68
C GLY A 163 -2.12 -3.55 -0.25
N PRO A 164 -2.14 -3.17 1.05
CA PRO A 164 -2.92 -2.02 1.51
C PRO A 164 -2.48 -0.71 0.85
N LEU A 165 -1.18 -0.53 0.60
CA LEU A 165 -0.66 0.68 -0.06
C LEU A 165 -1.12 0.77 -1.51
N ALA A 166 -1.05 -0.32 -2.27
CA ALA A 166 -1.54 -0.40 -3.64
C ALA A 166 -3.03 -0.07 -3.72
N TRP A 167 -3.85 -0.62 -2.81
CA TRP A 167 -5.25 -0.25 -2.71
C TRP A 167 -5.43 1.24 -2.43
N THR A 168 -4.72 1.77 -1.45
CA THR A 168 -4.86 3.17 -1.02
C THR A 168 -4.57 4.14 -2.17
N ILE A 169 -3.55 3.87 -3.00
CA ILE A 169 -3.26 4.66 -4.20
C ILE A 169 -4.44 4.66 -5.17
N ILE A 170 -4.99 3.48 -5.47
CA ILE A 170 -6.13 3.33 -6.39
C ILE A 170 -7.40 3.94 -5.80
N ALA A 171 -7.63 3.78 -4.51
CA ALA A 171 -8.78 4.33 -3.80
C ALA A 171 -8.78 5.87 -3.81
N ILE A 172 -7.60 6.50 -3.69
CA ILE A 172 -7.46 7.96 -3.81
C ILE A 172 -7.84 8.43 -5.21
N LEU A 173 -7.38 7.75 -6.27
CA LEU A 173 -7.76 8.08 -7.65
C LEU A 173 -9.26 7.89 -7.87
N TRP A 174 -9.81 6.78 -7.38
CA TRP A 174 -11.23 6.45 -7.50
C TRP A 174 -12.12 7.42 -6.75
N THR A 175 -11.87 7.64 -5.45
CA THR A 175 -12.64 8.54 -4.59
C THR A 175 -12.43 10.00 -5.00
N GLY A 176 -11.20 10.36 -5.35
CA GLY A 176 -10.87 11.69 -5.86
C GLY A 176 -11.67 12.03 -7.11
N ALA A 177 -11.85 11.08 -8.03
CA ALA A 177 -12.67 11.28 -9.23
C ALA A 177 -14.17 11.42 -8.93
N ILE A 178 -14.66 10.92 -7.80
CA ILE A 178 -16.05 11.11 -7.34
C ILE A 178 -16.23 12.50 -6.69
N VAL A 179 -15.27 12.91 -5.84
CA VAL A 179 -15.31 14.19 -5.11
C VAL A 179 -15.23 15.39 -6.06
N ALA A 180 -14.37 15.26 -7.06
CA ALA A 180 -14.14 16.15 -8.17
C ALA A 180 -15.47 16.60 -8.84
N PRO A 181 -16.03 17.79 -8.51
CA PRO A 181 -17.30 18.25 -9.04
C PRO A 181 -17.02 19.07 -10.31
N TRP A 182 -16.98 18.42 -11.47
CA TRP A 182 -16.61 19.12 -12.69
C TRP A 182 -17.68 18.96 -13.76
N SER A 183 -18.28 20.10 -14.07
CA SER A 183 -19.30 20.31 -15.10
C SER A 183 -18.77 20.20 -16.53
N ASP A 184 -17.48 19.90 -16.73
CA ASP A 184 -16.85 19.84 -18.05
C ASP A 184 -16.22 18.46 -18.34
N ALA A 185 -16.93 17.66 -19.13
CA ALA A 185 -16.61 16.26 -19.36
C ALA A 185 -15.28 16.05 -20.11
N LEU A 186 -14.78 17.04 -20.86
CA LEU A 186 -13.58 16.91 -21.68
C LEU A 186 -12.29 17.00 -20.86
N ILE A 187 -12.18 18.03 -20.01
CA ILE A 187 -11.01 18.23 -19.15
C ILE A 187 -10.81 17.00 -18.24
N LEU A 188 -11.91 16.43 -17.74
CA LEU A 188 -11.86 15.26 -16.86
C LEU A 188 -11.38 14.01 -17.56
N ARG A 189 -11.75 13.84 -18.83
CA ARG A 189 -11.24 12.73 -19.65
C ARG A 189 -9.75 12.85 -19.87
N ILE A 190 -9.26 14.06 -20.14
CA ILE A 190 -7.82 14.31 -20.29
C ILE A 190 -7.08 14.05 -18.97
N MET A 191 -7.57 14.62 -17.87
CA MET A 191 -6.95 14.43 -16.56
C MET A 191 -6.95 12.96 -16.13
N GLY A 192 -8.05 12.23 -16.36
CA GLY A 192 -8.12 10.78 -16.08
C GLY A 192 -7.12 9.97 -16.92
N ASN A 193 -7.01 10.28 -18.20
CA ASN A 193 -6.06 9.67 -19.13
C ASN A 193 -4.59 9.94 -18.76
N VAL A 194 -4.29 11.09 -18.16
CA VAL A 194 -2.93 11.42 -17.68
C VAL A 194 -2.67 10.78 -16.31
N ALA A 195 -3.61 10.93 -15.37
CA ALA A 195 -3.46 10.48 -13.99
C ALA A 195 -3.33 8.95 -13.87
N ILE A 196 -3.94 8.17 -14.77
CA ILE A 196 -3.80 6.71 -14.75
C ILE A 196 -2.33 6.26 -14.88
N TRP A 197 -1.49 6.99 -15.62
CA TRP A 197 -0.07 6.65 -15.79
C TRP A 197 0.75 6.81 -14.51
N ALA A 198 0.26 7.56 -13.52
CA ALA A 198 0.90 7.62 -12.21
C ALA A 198 0.98 6.22 -11.57
N ILE A 199 0.00 5.33 -11.84
CA ILE A 199 0.02 3.94 -11.36
C ILE A 199 1.24 3.19 -11.92
N LEU A 200 1.54 3.37 -13.21
CA LEU A 200 2.70 2.75 -13.85
C LEU A 200 4.00 3.29 -13.25
N LEU A 201 4.13 4.61 -13.14
CA LEU A 201 5.34 5.24 -12.60
C LEU A 201 5.60 4.79 -11.16
N ILE A 202 4.57 4.75 -10.32
CA ILE A 202 4.67 4.28 -8.94
C ILE A 202 5.02 2.79 -8.90
N GLY A 203 4.36 1.96 -9.69
CA GLY A 203 4.65 0.52 -9.72
C GLY A 203 6.06 0.20 -10.21
N LEU A 204 6.51 0.86 -11.28
CA LEU A 204 7.88 0.72 -11.79
C LEU A 204 8.91 1.29 -10.81
N PHE A 205 8.61 2.36 -10.08
CA PHE A 205 9.46 2.86 -9.01
C PHE A 205 9.64 1.80 -7.91
N PHE A 206 8.55 1.19 -7.42
CA PHE A 206 8.65 0.15 -6.39
C PHE A 206 9.36 -1.12 -6.87
N LEU A 207 9.15 -1.52 -8.12
CA LEU A 207 9.86 -2.64 -8.74
C LEU A 207 11.35 -2.34 -8.96
N GLY A 208 11.67 -1.18 -9.52
CA GLY A 208 13.02 -0.80 -9.93
C GLY A 208 13.92 -0.42 -8.76
N VAL A 209 13.38 0.27 -7.75
CA VAL A 209 14.15 0.74 -6.59
C VAL A 209 14.16 -0.26 -5.45
N TYR A 210 13.05 -0.97 -5.21
CA TYR A 210 12.90 -1.84 -4.04
C TYR A 210 12.79 -3.33 -4.38
N GLY A 211 12.79 -3.70 -5.67
CA GLY A 211 12.59 -5.08 -6.10
C GLY A 211 11.28 -5.69 -5.59
N ASP A 212 10.27 -4.86 -5.30
CA ASP A 212 9.03 -5.33 -4.68
C ASP A 212 8.01 -5.76 -5.72
N TYR A 213 8.11 -7.04 -6.12
CA TYR A 213 7.15 -7.67 -7.02
C TYR A 213 5.73 -7.79 -6.41
N THR A 214 5.58 -7.76 -5.08
CA THR A 214 4.26 -7.84 -4.43
C THR A 214 3.47 -6.55 -4.63
N MET A 215 4.15 -5.40 -4.60
CA MET A 215 3.57 -4.10 -4.95
C MET A 215 3.18 -4.05 -6.43
N GLY A 216 4.08 -4.50 -7.31
CA GLY A 216 3.83 -4.55 -8.75
C GLY A 216 2.64 -5.43 -9.12
N PHE A 217 2.54 -6.65 -8.56
CA PHE A 217 1.37 -7.52 -8.78
C PHE A 217 0.08 -6.93 -8.21
N SER A 218 0.13 -6.32 -7.03
CA SER A 218 -1.05 -5.71 -6.41
C SER A 218 -1.60 -4.57 -7.27
N LEU A 219 -0.72 -3.69 -7.77
CA LEU A 219 -1.10 -2.63 -8.71
C LEU A 219 -1.56 -3.19 -10.06
N ALA A 220 -0.95 -4.26 -10.58
CA ALA A 220 -1.41 -4.90 -11.81
C ALA A 220 -2.85 -5.43 -11.70
N VAL A 221 -3.19 -6.12 -10.60
CA VAL A 221 -4.55 -6.64 -10.37
C VAL A 221 -5.57 -5.51 -10.20
N LEU A 222 -5.22 -4.46 -9.46
CA LEU A 222 -6.13 -3.32 -9.29
C LEU A 222 -6.28 -2.50 -10.59
N THR A 223 -5.23 -2.40 -11.39
CA THR A 223 -5.30 -1.79 -12.73
C THR A 223 -6.12 -2.66 -13.69
N TRP A 224 -6.06 -3.99 -13.56
CA TRP A 224 -6.97 -4.88 -14.28
C TRP A 224 -8.43 -4.62 -13.90
N ALA A 225 -8.72 -4.41 -12.61
CA ALA A 225 -10.06 -4.04 -12.17
C ALA A 225 -10.53 -2.73 -12.81
N LEU A 226 -9.65 -1.73 -12.90
CA LEU A 226 -9.92 -0.47 -13.59
C LEU A 226 -10.16 -0.70 -15.09
N ALA A 227 -9.28 -1.46 -15.76
CA ALA A 227 -9.39 -1.76 -17.18
C ALA A 227 -10.73 -2.41 -17.51
N MET A 228 -11.14 -3.41 -16.71
CA MET A 228 -12.43 -4.07 -16.88
C MET A 228 -13.60 -3.13 -16.56
N GLY A 229 -13.51 -2.32 -15.50
CA GLY A 229 -14.55 -1.33 -15.17
C GLY A 229 -14.81 -0.36 -16.33
N GLN A 230 -13.73 0.17 -16.92
CA GLN A 230 -13.81 1.09 -18.06
C GLN A 230 -14.21 0.41 -19.37
N PHE A 231 -13.83 -0.85 -19.58
CA PHE A 231 -14.19 -1.61 -20.79
C PHE A 231 -15.69 -1.81 -20.92
N TRP A 232 -16.39 -2.08 -19.81
CA TRP A 232 -17.84 -2.24 -19.80
C TRP A 232 -18.59 -0.91 -19.90
N GLU A 233 -18.08 0.14 -19.27
CA GLU A 233 -18.73 1.45 -19.23
C GLU A 233 -18.49 2.27 -20.52
N LYS A 234 -17.34 2.11 -21.19
CA LYS A 234 -16.92 2.83 -22.42
C LYS A 234 -17.05 4.35 -22.37
N ILE A 235 -17.09 4.95 -21.18
CA ILE A 235 -17.31 6.40 -21.00
C ILE A 235 -16.14 7.22 -21.52
N ILE A 236 -14.92 6.69 -21.40
CA ILE A 236 -13.68 7.33 -21.84
C ILE A 236 -12.94 6.37 -22.76
N ALA A 237 -12.92 6.71 -24.05
CA ALA A 237 -12.53 5.79 -25.12
C ALA A 237 -11.11 5.20 -25.00
N LEU A 238 -10.15 5.92 -24.38
CA LEU A 238 -8.75 5.47 -24.26
C LEU A 238 -8.39 4.89 -22.89
N GLN A 239 -9.19 5.14 -21.86
CA GLN A 239 -8.84 4.82 -20.47
C GLN A 239 -8.64 3.32 -20.25
N TRP A 240 -9.51 2.49 -20.85
CA TRP A 240 -9.39 1.02 -20.76
C TRP A 240 -8.11 0.50 -21.45
N ILE A 241 -7.72 1.09 -22.59
CA ILE A 241 -6.49 0.70 -23.31
C ILE A 241 -5.27 0.99 -22.44
N PHE A 242 -5.18 2.21 -21.90
CA PHE A 242 -4.09 2.58 -21.01
C PHE A 242 -4.02 1.69 -19.78
N ALA A 243 -5.18 1.38 -19.18
CA ALA A 243 -5.25 0.46 -18.06
C ALA A 243 -4.73 -0.96 -18.39
N PHE A 244 -5.11 -1.52 -19.55
CA PHE A 244 -4.59 -2.84 -19.98
C PHE A 244 -3.07 -2.80 -20.24
N VAL A 245 -2.56 -1.73 -20.85
CA VAL A 245 -1.12 -1.57 -21.07
C VAL A 245 -0.37 -1.48 -19.75
N ILE A 246 -0.83 -0.64 -18.82
CA ILE A 246 -0.21 -0.47 -17.50
C ILE A 246 -0.23 -1.79 -16.72
N MET A 247 -1.38 -2.49 -16.71
CA MET A 247 -1.51 -3.80 -16.10
C MET A 247 -0.52 -4.80 -16.68
N GLY A 248 -0.44 -4.91 -18.01
CA GLY A 248 0.45 -5.85 -18.69
C GLY A 248 1.92 -5.56 -18.40
N VAL A 249 2.33 -4.28 -18.46
CA VAL A 249 3.70 -3.88 -18.15
C VAL A 249 4.05 -4.17 -16.69
N LEU A 250 3.19 -3.80 -15.73
CA LEU A 250 3.44 -4.08 -14.32
C LEU A 250 3.46 -5.58 -14.01
N PHE A 251 2.60 -6.37 -14.65
CA PHE A 251 2.56 -7.81 -14.49
C PHE A 251 3.85 -8.48 -14.99
N LEU A 252 4.27 -8.15 -16.22
CA LEU A 252 5.50 -8.68 -16.82
C LEU A 252 6.75 -8.22 -16.06
N ALA A 253 6.82 -6.94 -15.68
CA ALA A 253 7.93 -6.41 -14.88
C ALA A 253 8.00 -7.08 -13.49
N SER A 254 6.84 -7.33 -12.87
CA SER A 254 6.78 -8.08 -11.61
C SER A 254 7.32 -9.49 -11.75
N PHE A 255 7.01 -10.21 -12.84
CA PHE A 255 7.59 -11.53 -13.11
C PHE A 255 9.09 -11.48 -13.35
N ALA A 256 9.57 -10.48 -14.09
CA ALA A 256 11.00 -10.30 -14.34
C ALA A 256 11.81 -10.10 -13.05
N VAL A 257 11.19 -9.54 -12.00
CA VAL A 257 11.77 -9.42 -10.66
C VAL A 257 11.54 -10.68 -9.80
N ALA A 258 10.33 -11.24 -9.83
CA ALA A 258 9.94 -12.35 -8.97
C ALA A 258 10.67 -13.66 -9.31
N ILE A 259 10.81 -14.00 -10.60
CA ILE A 259 11.41 -15.27 -11.03
C ILE A 259 12.86 -15.42 -10.54
N PRO A 260 13.77 -14.43 -10.71
CA PRO A 260 15.10 -14.50 -10.14
C PRO A 260 15.07 -14.70 -8.62
N ILE A 261 14.28 -13.90 -7.89
CA ILE A 261 14.19 -13.97 -6.43
C ILE A 261 13.73 -15.36 -5.96
N TRP A 262 12.71 -15.94 -6.61
CA TRP A 262 12.20 -17.28 -6.27
C TRP A 262 13.17 -18.41 -6.63
N THR A 263 14.00 -18.22 -7.66
CA THR A 263 15.01 -19.20 -8.07
C THR A 263 16.35 -19.03 -7.35
N GLY A 264 16.43 -18.13 -6.36
CA GLY A 264 17.66 -17.82 -5.63
C GLY A 264 18.71 -17.08 -6.47
N ARG A 265 18.33 -16.56 -7.64
CA ARG A 265 19.20 -15.77 -8.52
C ARG A 265 19.07 -14.29 -8.19
N GLN A 266 20.18 -13.58 -8.24
CA GLN A 266 20.20 -12.13 -8.02
C GLN A 266 19.74 -11.38 -9.28
N VAL A 267 19.04 -10.28 -9.09
CA VAL A 267 18.57 -9.40 -10.18
C VAL A 267 19.69 -8.42 -10.53
N ALA A 268 20.28 -8.57 -11.71
CA ALA A 268 21.51 -7.86 -12.09
C ALA A 268 21.44 -6.32 -11.96
N TRP A 269 20.29 -5.70 -12.26
CA TRP A 269 20.15 -4.24 -12.20
C TRP A 269 19.90 -3.69 -10.79
N LEU A 270 19.32 -4.49 -9.88
CA LEU A 270 19.15 -4.09 -8.47
C LEU A 270 20.51 -4.01 -7.78
N ASN A 271 21.42 -4.91 -8.13
CA ASN A 271 22.78 -4.91 -7.60
C ASN A 271 23.54 -3.63 -7.98
N GLY A 272 23.43 -3.16 -9.22
CA GLY A 272 24.07 -1.91 -9.64
C GLY A 272 23.63 -0.70 -8.83
N ALA A 273 22.34 -0.63 -8.45
CA ALA A 273 21.80 0.42 -7.60
C ALA A 273 22.24 0.28 -6.13
N GLU A 274 22.29 -0.94 -5.59
CA GLU A 274 22.79 -1.19 -4.23
C GLU A 274 24.30 -0.92 -4.09
N GLU A 275 25.09 -1.32 -5.08
CA GLU A 275 26.54 -1.08 -5.14
C GLU A 275 26.84 0.43 -5.19
N GLN A 276 26.15 1.17 -6.06
CA GLN A 276 26.27 2.63 -6.15
C GLN A 276 25.83 3.33 -4.87
N GLY A 277 24.76 2.87 -4.21
CA GLY A 277 24.31 3.39 -2.93
C GLY A 277 25.32 3.14 -1.80
N ARG A 278 25.97 1.97 -1.78
CA ARG A 278 27.05 1.67 -0.83
C ARG A 278 28.29 2.52 -1.06
N ILE A 279 28.68 2.73 -2.32
CA ILE A 279 29.82 3.58 -2.70
C ILE A 279 29.54 5.06 -2.34
N ALA A 280 28.32 5.55 -2.58
CA ALA A 280 27.93 6.91 -2.19
C ALA A 280 27.91 7.10 -0.65
N ALA A 281 27.43 6.09 0.09
CA ALA A 281 27.42 6.12 1.54
C ALA A 281 28.84 6.03 2.15
N SER A 282 29.74 5.25 1.54
CA SER A 282 31.15 5.20 1.98
C SER A 282 31.89 6.50 1.69
N GLN A 283 31.64 7.12 0.53
CA GLN A 283 32.25 8.41 0.18
C GLN A 283 31.76 9.58 1.07
N GLY A 284 30.49 9.57 1.49
CA GLY A 284 29.96 10.52 2.47
C GLY A 284 30.59 10.38 3.86
N SER A 285 30.86 9.15 4.29
CA SER A 285 31.53 8.84 5.57
C SER A 285 33.02 9.18 5.58
N GLU A 286 33.71 9.18 4.43
CA GLU A 286 35.14 9.53 4.35
C GLU A 286 35.38 11.05 4.38
N GLY A 287 34.41 11.85 3.94
CA GLY A 287 34.48 13.32 4.01
C GLY A 287 34.48 13.86 5.45
N GLU A 288 33.73 13.23 6.35
CA GLU A 288 33.66 13.59 7.79
C GLU A 288 34.88 13.10 8.59
N ARG A 289 35.68 12.18 8.05
CA ARG A 289 36.86 11.60 8.72
C ARG A 289 38.19 12.17 8.22
N ARG A 290 38.18 13.32 7.54
CA ARG A 290 39.43 14.03 7.28
C ARG A 290 39.89 14.67 8.59
N PRO A 291 41.05 14.28 9.16
CA PRO A 291 41.60 15.01 10.29
C PRO A 291 41.94 16.42 9.77
N LEU A 292 41.46 17.44 10.49
CA LEU A 292 41.93 18.82 10.33
C LEU A 292 43.38 18.84 10.80
N ILE A 293 44.31 18.47 9.90
CA ILE A 293 45.73 18.69 10.11
C ILE A 293 45.90 20.21 10.02
N GLY A 294 46.12 20.84 11.19
CA GLY A 294 46.42 22.26 11.27
C GLY A 294 47.70 22.56 10.50
N GLU A 295 47.64 23.53 9.60
CA GLU A 295 48.81 24.27 9.14
C GLU A 295 49.44 24.97 10.34
N GLN A 296 50.41 24.31 10.97
CA GLN A 296 51.48 24.97 11.69
C GLN A 296 52.78 24.39 11.17
N GLN A 297 53.33 25.01 10.12
CA GLN A 297 54.77 25.13 9.85
C GLN A 297 55.00 25.97 8.57
N ALA A 298 55.16 27.28 8.76
CA ALA A 298 56.17 28.14 8.12
C ALA A 298 56.07 29.56 8.71
#